data_AF-B8ICH7-F1
#
_entry.id   AF-B8ICH7-F1
#
_cell.length_a   1.000
_cell.length_b   1.000
_cell.length_c   1.000
_cell.angle_alpha   90.00
_cell.angle_beta   90.00
_cell.angle_gamma   90.00
#
_symmetry.space_group_name_H-M   'P 1'
#
loop_
_entity.id
_entity.type
_entity.pdbx_description
1 polymer ?
#
loop_
_entity_poly.entity_id
_entity_poly.type
_entity_poly.pdbx_seq_one_letter_code
_entity_poly.pdbx_strand_id
1 'polypeptide(L)'
;MPIDLPREPFPPAVPFTSRLKLFATDMRLGVTGWRLDQARRRRDHRGLLRHLEVWTTLQDRRAVYLGQRLPLAADRARDETCRRIRGIVHRIDRETRRLEWATGRMQRAYLAQDQRAFSHAELLGQLACQRLQRLWTSL
;
A
#
# COMPACT_ATOMS: atom_id res chain seq x y z
N MET A 1 -13.07 0.85 8.71
CA MET A 1 -14.18 0.95 7.73
C MET A 1 -13.98 -0.12 6.69
N PRO A 2 -15.02 -0.86 6.28
CA PRO A 2 -14.92 -1.73 5.12
C PRO A 2 -14.70 -0.86 3.87
N ILE A 3 -13.84 -1.31 2.96
CA ILE A 3 -13.63 -0.63 1.68
C ILE A 3 -14.85 -0.95 0.82
N ASP A 4 -15.73 0.04 0.63
CA ASP A 4 -16.84 -0.06 -0.30
C ASP A 4 -16.30 -0.08 -1.74
N LEU A 5 -16.03 -1.29 -2.24
CA LEU A 5 -15.73 -1.50 -3.64
C LEU A 5 -17.04 -1.44 -4.45
N PRO A 6 -17.05 -0.74 -5.59
CA PRO A 6 -18.23 -0.66 -6.45
C PRO A 6 -18.62 -2.05 -6.95
N ARG A 7 -19.84 -2.47 -6.62
CA ARG A 7 -20.49 -3.67 -7.18
C ARG A 7 -21.23 -3.24 -8.45
N GLU A 8 -20.78 -3.72 -9.60
CA GLU A 8 -21.44 -3.49 -10.89
C GLU A 8 -22.14 -4.74 -11.45
N PRO A 9 -23.15 -4.54 -12.34
CA PRO A 9 -24.09 -5.57 -12.79
C PRO A 9 -23.47 -6.60 -13.75
N PHE A 10 -24.14 -7.74 -13.89
CA PHE A 10 -23.74 -8.91 -14.68
C PHE A 10 -23.19 -8.58 -16.09
N PRO A 11 -22.10 -9.25 -16.53
CA PRO A 11 -21.46 -8.95 -17.80
C PRO A 11 -22.18 -9.55 -19.03
N PRO A 12 -22.06 -8.92 -20.23
CA PRO A 12 -22.58 -9.43 -21.50
C PRO A 12 -21.88 -10.71 -21.97
N ALA A 13 -22.42 -11.36 -23.02
CA ALA A 13 -22.01 -12.69 -23.49
C ALA A 13 -20.57 -12.75 -24.03
N VAL A 14 -19.60 -12.98 -23.14
CA VAL A 14 -18.20 -13.28 -23.47
C VAL A 14 -18.00 -14.76 -23.85
N PRO A 15 -17.09 -15.08 -24.80
CA PRO A 15 -16.75 -16.46 -25.16
C PRO A 15 -16.21 -17.23 -23.94
N PHE A 16 -16.45 -18.55 -23.90
CA PHE A 16 -16.21 -19.40 -22.73
C PHE A 16 -14.76 -19.33 -22.19
N THR A 17 -13.77 -19.26 -23.07
CA THR A 17 -12.35 -19.10 -22.69
C THR A 17 -12.07 -17.77 -22.00
N SER A 18 -12.75 -16.70 -22.41
CA SER A 18 -12.67 -15.38 -21.75
C SER A 18 -13.39 -15.38 -20.39
N ARG A 19 -14.48 -16.15 -20.23
CA ARG A 19 -15.16 -16.33 -18.93
C ARG A 19 -14.27 -17.04 -17.90
N LEU A 20 -13.58 -18.11 -18.29
CA LEU A 20 -12.64 -18.80 -17.39
C LEU A 20 -11.46 -17.91 -16.99
N LYS A 21 -10.90 -17.15 -17.95
CA LYS A 21 -9.83 -16.17 -17.68
C LYS A 21 -10.31 -15.06 -16.75
N LEU A 22 -11.54 -14.60 -16.91
CA LEU A 22 -12.16 -13.59 -16.07
C LEU A 22 -12.38 -14.11 -14.63
N PHE A 23 -12.96 -15.30 -14.48
CA PHE A 23 -13.15 -15.93 -13.19
C PHE A 23 -11.83 -16.16 -12.43
N ALA A 24 -10.80 -16.64 -13.12
CA ALA A 24 -9.46 -16.79 -12.54
C ALA A 24 -8.85 -15.43 -12.13
N THR A 25 -9.11 -14.37 -12.90
CA THR A 25 -8.65 -13.01 -12.59
C THR A 25 -9.39 -12.44 -11.38
N ASP A 26 -10.70 -12.64 -11.28
CA ASP A 26 -11.54 -12.21 -10.16
C ASP A 26 -11.13 -12.92 -8.85
N MET A 27 -10.87 -14.23 -8.89
CA MET A 27 -10.30 -14.96 -7.74
C MET A 27 -8.96 -14.35 -7.30
N ARG A 28 -8.06 -14.10 -8.25
CA ARG A 28 -6.75 -13.50 -7.96
C ARG A 28 -6.87 -12.08 -7.40
N LEU A 29 -7.84 -11.29 -7.88
CA LEU A 29 -8.16 -9.97 -7.33
C LEU A 29 -8.63 -10.08 -5.88
N GLY A 30 -9.52 -11.02 -5.57
CA GLY A 30 -9.97 -11.28 -4.20
C GLY A 30 -8.83 -11.65 -3.26
N VAL A 31 -7.97 -12.59 -3.67
CA VAL A 31 -6.78 -13.00 -2.89
C VAL A 31 -5.80 -11.84 -2.71
N THR A 32 -5.55 -11.05 -3.76
CA THR A 32 -4.61 -9.93 -3.70
C THR A 32 -5.16 -8.78 -2.85
N GLY A 33 -6.46 -8.52 -2.90
CA GLY A 33 -7.15 -7.58 -2.01
C GLY A 33 -7.04 -7.99 -0.54
N TRP A 34 -7.25 -9.27 -0.23
CA TRP A 34 -7.04 -9.79 1.12
C TRP A 34 -5.57 -9.66 1.57
N ARG A 35 -4.60 -9.89 0.68
CA ARG A 35 -3.17 -9.70 0.98
C ARG A 35 -2.80 -8.23 1.23
N LEU A 36 -3.43 -7.29 0.53
CA LEU A 36 -3.28 -5.85 0.80
C LEU A 36 -3.75 -5.50 2.22
N ASP A 37 -4.92 -6.01 2.61
CA ASP A 37 -5.44 -5.81 3.97
C ASP A 37 -4.55 -6.46 5.03
N GLN A 38 -4.01 -7.65 4.77
CA GLN A 38 -3.03 -8.27 5.67
C GLN A 38 -1.74 -7.43 5.78
N ALA A 39 -1.19 -6.96 4.66
CA ALA A 39 0.02 -6.13 4.65
C ALA A 39 -0.19 -4.83 5.44
N ARG A 40 -1.37 -4.21 5.29
CA ARG A 40 -1.78 -3.05 6.08
C ARG A 40 -1.84 -3.37 7.58
N ARG A 41 -2.51 -4.45 7.98
CA ARG A 41 -2.60 -4.87 9.39
C ARG A 41 -1.24 -5.17 10.00
N ARG A 42 -0.35 -5.80 9.22
CA ARG A 42 1.02 -6.13 9.63
C ARG A 42 1.98 -4.94 9.55
N ARG A 43 1.54 -3.78 9.08
CA ARG A 43 2.37 -2.59 8.80
C ARG A 43 3.57 -2.91 7.90
N ASP A 44 3.40 -3.84 6.97
CA ASP A 44 4.40 -4.21 5.98
C ASP A 44 4.22 -3.34 4.73
N HIS A 45 4.93 -2.21 4.71
CA HIS A 45 4.84 -1.24 3.62
C HIS A 45 5.42 -1.77 2.30
N ARG A 46 6.41 -2.68 2.35
CA ARG A 46 6.98 -3.32 1.14
C ARG A 46 6.02 -4.33 0.55
N GLY A 47 5.40 -5.16 1.40
CA GLY A 47 4.33 -6.06 1.01
C GLY A 47 3.14 -5.31 0.42
N LEU A 48 2.77 -4.16 1.01
CA LEU A 48 1.68 -3.32 0.54
C LEU A 48 1.93 -2.81 -0.90
N LEU A 49 3.11 -2.27 -1.20
CA LEU A 49 3.45 -1.81 -2.56
C LEU A 49 3.42 -2.96 -3.57
N ARG A 50 4.06 -4.09 -3.23
CA ARG A 50 4.12 -5.27 -4.11
C ARG A 50 2.71 -5.78 -4.44
N HIS A 51 1.84 -5.87 -3.45
CA HIS A 51 0.47 -6.33 -3.67
C HIS A 51 -0.39 -5.29 -4.41
N LEU A 52 -0.12 -4.00 -4.24
CA LEU A 52 -0.80 -2.92 -4.97
C LEU A 52 -0.49 -3.01 -6.47
N GLU A 53 0.77 -3.21 -6.85
CA GLU A 53 1.18 -3.34 -8.25
C GLU A 53 0.53 -4.56 -8.93
N VAL A 54 0.54 -5.70 -8.24
CA VAL A 54 -0.13 -6.92 -8.72
C VAL A 54 -1.63 -6.69 -8.88
N TRP A 55 -2.26 -6.02 -7.91
CA TRP A 55 -3.70 -5.71 -7.96
C TRP A 55 -4.03 -4.79 -9.14
N THR A 56 -3.25 -3.73 -9.39
CA THR A 56 -3.45 -2.84 -10.56
C THR A 56 -3.35 -3.60 -11.88
N THR A 57 -2.34 -4.47 -12.02
CA THR A 57 -2.13 -5.29 -13.22
C THR A 57 -3.29 -6.26 -13.46
N LEU A 58 -3.85 -6.84 -12.39
CA LEU A 58 -5.00 -7.75 -12.49
C LEU A 58 -6.28 -7.01 -12.89
N GLN A 59 -6.48 -5.78 -12.40
CA GLN A 59 -7.62 -4.95 -12.80
C GLN A 59 -7.55 -4.58 -14.29
N ASP A 60 -6.37 -4.23 -14.80
CA ASP A 60 -6.19 -3.92 -16.23
C ASP A 60 -6.48 -5.14 -17.10
N ARG A 61 -6.02 -6.34 -16.68
CA ARG A 61 -6.36 -7.60 -17.37
C ARG A 61 -7.86 -7.90 -17.35
N ARG A 62 -8.53 -7.64 -16.22
CA ARG A 62 -9.97 -7.82 -16.08
C ARG A 62 -10.74 -6.90 -17.05
N ALA A 63 -10.34 -5.64 -17.18
CA ALA A 63 -10.94 -4.69 -18.12
C ALA A 63 -10.79 -5.17 -19.58
N VAL A 64 -9.61 -5.70 -19.95
CA VAL A 64 -9.38 -6.30 -21.27
C VAL A 64 -10.31 -7.48 -21.52
N TYR A 65 -10.50 -8.38 -20.54
CA TYR A 65 -11.39 -9.53 -20.70
C TYR A 65 -12.87 -9.19 -20.75
N LEU A 66 -13.29 -8.12 -20.07
CA LEU A 66 -14.66 -7.62 -20.12
C LEU A 66 -14.99 -6.91 -21.44
N GLY A 67 -13.98 -6.56 -22.25
CA GLY A 67 -14.16 -5.68 -23.42
C GLY A 67 -14.68 -4.29 -23.06
N GLN A 68 -14.67 -3.96 -21.76
CA GLN A 68 -15.15 -2.71 -21.21
C GLN A 68 -13.93 -1.92 -20.73
N ARG A 69 -13.72 -0.73 -21.30
CA ARG A 69 -12.99 0.30 -20.57
C ARG A 69 -13.83 0.63 -19.33
N LEU A 70 -13.24 0.51 -18.15
CA LEU A 70 -13.82 1.05 -16.92
C LEU A 70 -14.34 2.47 -17.20
N PRO A 71 -15.48 2.89 -16.63
CA PRO A 71 -15.92 4.27 -16.73
C PRO A 71 -14.75 5.19 -16.39
N LEU A 72 -14.47 6.20 -17.23
CA LEU A 72 -13.31 7.10 -17.08
C LEU A 72 -13.20 7.68 -15.65
N ALA A 73 -14.34 7.92 -14.99
CA ALA A 73 -14.40 8.37 -13.60
C ALA A 73 -13.88 7.32 -12.61
N ALA A 74 -14.26 6.06 -12.76
CA ALA A 74 -13.82 4.95 -11.91
C ALA A 74 -12.32 4.68 -12.11
N ASP A 75 -11.84 4.78 -13.35
CA ASP A 75 -10.43 4.61 -13.69
C ASP A 75 -9.56 5.72 -13.05
N ARG A 76 -9.99 6.99 -13.16
CA ARG A 76 -9.32 8.12 -12.50
C ARG A 76 -9.32 8.00 -10.98
N ALA A 77 -10.44 7.60 -10.38
CA ALA A 77 -10.53 7.43 -8.92
C ALA A 77 -9.58 6.32 -8.41
N ARG A 78 -9.46 5.22 -9.17
CA ARG A 78 -8.50 4.15 -8.92
C ARG A 78 -7.06 4.66 -8.98
N ASP A 79 -6.71 5.37 -10.05
CA ASP A 79 -5.36 5.90 -10.23
C ASP A 79 -4.98 6.89 -9.13
N GLU A 80 -5.91 7.76 -8.74
CA GLU A 80 -5.71 8.70 -7.64
C GLU A 80 -5.47 7.96 -6.31
N THR A 81 -6.26 6.92 -6.04
CA THR A 81 -6.08 6.08 -4.85
C THR A 81 -4.72 5.39 -4.85
N CYS A 82 -4.31 4.82 -5.98
CA CYS A 82 -3.00 4.17 -6.12
C CYS A 82 -1.86 5.17 -5.95
N ARG A 83 -1.96 6.37 -6.54
CA ARG A 83 -0.98 7.46 -6.38
C ARG A 83 -0.87 7.90 -4.92
N ARG A 84 -2.00 8.08 -4.24
CA ARG A 84 -2.04 8.41 -2.81
C ARG A 84 -1.36 7.34 -1.95
N ILE A 85 -1.70 6.07 -2.17
CA ILE A 85 -1.10 4.94 -1.42
C ILE A 85 0.42 4.91 -1.63
N ARG A 86 0.89 5.00 -2.89
CA ARG A 86 2.34 5.06 -3.19
C ARG A 86 3.01 6.22 -2.47
N GLY A 87 2.40 7.42 -2.51
CA GLY A 87 2.90 8.60 -1.81
C GLY A 87 3.02 8.41 -0.30
N ILE A 88 2.01 7.78 0.34
CA ILE A 88 2.06 7.48 1.77
C ILE A 88 3.14 6.44 2.08
N VAL A 89 3.27 5.38 1.27
CA VAL A 89 4.30 4.36 1.49
C VAL A 89 5.71 4.94 1.36
N HIS A 90 5.98 5.81 0.39
CA HIS A 90 7.28 6.48 0.29
C HIS A 90 7.59 7.33 1.54
N ARG A 91 6.58 7.97 2.13
CA ARG A 91 6.75 8.70 3.40
C ARG A 91 7.02 7.74 4.56
N ILE A 92 6.37 6.58 4.60
CA ILE A 92 6.63 5.54 5.60
C ILE A 92 8.09 5.06 5.51
N ASP A 93 8.55 4.68 4.31
CA ASP A 93 9.93 4.22 4.09
C ASP A 93 10.96 5.29 4.53
N ARG A 94 10.69 6.56 4.22
CA ARG A 94 11.55 7.67 4.66
C ARG A 94 11.63 7.80 6.19
N GLU A 95 10.49 7.72 6.89
CA GLU A 95 10.49 7.81 8.35
C GLU A 95 11.06 6.55 9.01
N THR A 96 10.90 5.36 8.41
CA THR A 96 11.58 4.14 8.85
C THR A 96 13.11 4.29 8.78
N ARG A 97 13.66 4.82 7.68
CA ARG A 97 15.11 5.10 7.58
C ARG A 97 15.57 6.15 8.58
N ARG A 98 14.74 7.16 8.87
CA ARG A 98 15.03 8.16 9.92
C ARG A 98 15.12 7.53 11.29
N LEU A 99 14.24 6.58 11.61
CA LEU A 99 14.33 5.80 12.85
C LEU A 99 15.60 4.98 12.91
N GLU A 100 15.94 4.24 11.86
CA GLU A 100 17.20 3.47 11.80
C GLU A 100 18.42 4.37 12.01
N TRP A 101 18.44 5.54 11.35
CA TRP A 101 19.48 6.54 11.55
C TRP A 101 19.54 7.05 12.99
N ALA A 102 18.38 7.36 13.60
CA ALA A 102 18.30 7.87 14.96
C ALA A 102 18.82 6.83 15.95
N THR A 103 18.40 5.58 15.82
CA THR A 103 18.88 4.45 16.64
C THR A 103 20.39 4.26 16.51
N GLY A 104 20.93 4.27 15.29
CA GLY A 104 22.37 4.18 15.06
C GLY A 104 23.15 5.39 15.57
N ARG A 105 22.53 6.56 15.67
CA ARG A 105 23.13 7.75 16.29
C ARG A 105 23.08 7.70 17.82
N MET A 106 21.98 7.22 18.39
CA MET A 106 21.85 6.97 19.84
C MET A 106 22.90 5.97 20.32
N GLN A 107 23.09 4.85 19.61
CA GLN A 107 24.12 3.85 19.97
C GLN A 107 25.53 4.45 19.97
N ARG A 108 25.88 5.24 18.93
CA ARG A 108 27.19 5.91 18.88
C ARG A 108 27.37 6.94 20.00
N ALA A 109 26.34 7.74 20.28
CA ALA A 109 26.38 8.72 21.37
C ALA A 109 26.52 8.05 22.74
N TYR A 110 25.82 6.93 22.95
CA TYR A 110 25.93 6.12 24.17
C TYR A 110 27.36 5.60 24.37
N LEU A 111 27.97 5.03 23.33
CA LEU A 111 29.36 4.55 23.37
C LEU A 111 30.36 5.68 23.64
N ALA A 112 30.09 6.88 23.14
CA ALA A 112 30.92 8.07 23.38
C ALA A 112 30.60 8.79 24.71
N GLN A 113 29.64 8.29 25.50
CA GLN A 113 29.12 8.94 26.71
C GLN A 113 28.62 10.38 26.49
N ASP A 114 28.21 10.71 25.26
CA ASP A 114 27.66 12.02 24.91
C ASP A 114 26.15 12.05 25.14
N GLN A 115 25.77 12.43 26.37
CA GLN A 115 24.38 12.47 26.79
C GLN A 115 23.53 13.46 25.97
N ARG A 116 24.12 14.59 25.53
CA ARG A 116 23.38 15.60 24.75
C ARG A 116 23.05 15.07 23.36
N ALA A 117 24.03 14.46 22.69
CA ALA A 117 23.82 13.85 21.39
C ALA A 117 22.83 12.67 21.47
N PHE A 118 22.87 11.89 22.56
CA PHE A 118 21.91 10.82 22.80
C PHE A 118 20.48 11.35 22.89
N SER A 119 20.22 12.30 23.80
CA SER A 119 18.86 12.87 23.99
C SER A 119 18.32 13.54 22.73
N HIS A 120 19.18 14.22 21.96
CA HIS A 120 18.77 14.80 20.69
C HIS A 120 18.39 13.74 19.66
N ALA A 121 19.17 12.66 19.54
CA ALA A 121 18.85 11.56 18.62
C ALA A 121 17.57 10.82 19.06
N GLU A 122 17.36 10.65 20.37
CA GLU A 122 16.14 10.06 20.93
C GLU A 122 14.89 10.88 20.57
N LEU A 123 14.92 12.21 20.78
CA LEU A 123 13.82 13.10 20.41
C LEU A 123 13.46 12.98 18.92
N LEU A 124 14.47 12.97 18.05
CA LEU A 124 14.27 12.80 16.61
C LEU A 124 13.64 11.43 16.28
N GLY A 125 14.06 10.38 16.99
CA GLY A 125 13.47 9.06 16.89
C GLY A 125 11.99 9.06 17.30
N GLN A 126 11.65 9.68 18.45
CA GLN A 126 10.28 9.79 18.92
C GLN A 126 9.38 10.52 17.91
N LEU A 127 9.86 11.62 17.32
CA LEU A 127 9.12 12.34 16.28
C LEU A 127 8.88 11.50 15.02
N ALA A 128 9.87 10.72 14.59
CA ALA A 128 9.72 9.81 13.46
C ALA A 128 8.70 8.70 13.76
N CYS A 129 8.71 8.14 14.98
CA CYS A 129 7.69 7.19 15.45
C CYS A 129 6.28 7.77 15.40
N GLN A 130 6.08 8.98 15.92
CA GLN A 130 4.77 9.65 15.89
C GLN A 130 4.28 9.89 14.46
N ARG A 131 5.17 10.31 13.54
CA ARG A 131 4.83 10.50 12.13
C ARG A 131 4.45 9.18 11.46
N LEU A 132 5.19 8.10 11.73
CA LEU A 132 4.85 6.76 11.22
C LEU A 132 3.47 6.32 11.68
N GLN A 133 3.13 6.49 12.96
CA GLN A 133 1.80 6.16 13.46
C GLN A 133 0.70 6.92 12.71
N ARG A 134 0.86 8.23 12.50
CA ARG A 134 -0.09 9.05 11.73
C ARG A 134 -0.22 8.59 10.28
N LEU A 135 0.90 8.26 9.63
CA LEU A 135 0.90 7.76 8.25
C LEU A 135 0.14 6.43 8.14
N TRP A 136 0.37 5.51 9.07
CA TRP A 136 -0.34 4.22 9.10
C TRP A 136 -1.83 4.35 9.41
N THR A 137 -2.25 5.35 10.19
CA THR A 137 -3.69 5.63 10.40
C THR A 137 -4.36 6.29 9.20
N SER A 138 -3.58 6.92 8.31
CA SER A 138 -4.09 7.60 7.11
C SER A 138 -4.26 6.69 5.88
N LEU A 139 -3.77 5.45 6.00
CA LEU A 139 -3.95 4.31 5.09
C LEU A 139 -5.18 3.50 5.51
#